data_AF-A0A3C0J1G1-F1
#
_entry.id   AF-A0A3C0J1G1-F1
#
_cell.length_a   1.000
_cell.length_b   1.000
_cell.length_c   1.000
_cell.angle_alpha   90.00
_cell.angle_beta   90.00
_cell.angle_gamma   90.00
#
_symmetry.space_group_name_H-M   'P 1'
#
loop_
_entity.id
_entity.type
_entity.pdbx_description
1 polymer ?
#
loop_
_entity_poly.entity_id
_entity_poly.type
_entity_poly.pdbx_seq_one_letter_code
_entity_poly.pdbx_strand_id
1 'polypeptide(L)' 'FDTQLAGAGFSLVECLSTCPTNWGMAPIEAMTWLEENMIPYYPLGEFRTPEGGASNG' A
#
# COMPACT_ATOMS: atom_id res chain seq x y z
N PHE A 1 -10.36 2.72 -7.27
CA PHE A 1 -10.82 4.10 -7.57
C PHE A 1 -12.32 4.19 -7.86
N ASP A 2 -13.02 3.06 -7.96
CA ASP A 2 -14.42 3.00 -8.38
C ASP A 2 -15.37 3.84 -7.52
N THR A 3 -15.15 3.89 -6.20
CA THR A 3 -15.91 4.76 -5.28
C THR A 3 -15.87 6.23 -5.70
N GLN A 4 -14.69 6.73 -6.10
CA GLN A 4 -14.53 8.11 -6.54
C GLN A 4 -15.12 8.33 -7.94
N LEU A 5 -14.95 7.36 -8.85
CA LEU A 5 -15.53 7.43 -10.20
C LEU A 5 -17.07 7.40 -10.18
N ALA A 6 -17.66 6.69 -9.21
CA ALA A 6 -19.10 6.60 -9.00
C ALA A 6 -19.69 7.80 -8.22
N GLY A 7 -18.86 8.77 -7.79
CA GLY A 7 -19.31 9.90 -6.97
C GLY A 7 -19.72 9.52 -5.54
N ALA A 8 -19.34 8.32 -5.07
CA ALA A 8 -19.71 7.79 -3.76
C ALA A 8 -18.77 8.26 -2.62
N GLY A 9 -17.79 9.11 -2.92
CA GLY A 9 -16.88 9.70 -1.96
C GLY A 9 -15.42 9.69 -2.42
N PHE A 10 -14.52 10.05 -1.51
CA PHE A 10 -13.08 10.07 -1.77
C PHE A 10 -12.47 8.67 -1.54
N SER A 11 -11.54 8.27 -2.40
CA SER A 11 -10.74 7.05 -2.21
C SER A 11 -9.26 7.38 -2.26
N LEU A 12 -8.48 6.88 -1.30
CA LEU A 12 -7.02 6.96 -1.28
C LEU A 12 -6.44 5.56 -1.44
N VAL A 13 -5.41 5.44 -2.28
CA VAL A 13 -4.62 4.21 -2.44
C VAL A 13 -3.18 4.58 -2.13
N GLU A 14 -2.60 3.90 -1.14
CA GLU A 14 -1.19 4.02 -0.81
C GLU A 14 -0.43 2.86 -1.46
N CYS A 15 0.68 3.16 -2.15
CA CYS A 15 1.51 2.16 -2.82
C CYS A 15 2.89 2.12 -2.17
N LEU A 16 3.29 0.95 -1.69
CA LEU A 16 4.69 0.71 -1.33
C LEU A 16 5.48 0.40 -2.60
N SER A 17 6.51 1.20 -2.87
CA SER A 17 7.36 1.03 -4.04
C SER A 17 8.82 1.15 -3.62
N THR A 18 9.63 0.17 -3.97
CA THR A 18 11.07 0.27 -3.83
C THR A 18 11.66 0.97 -5.06
N CYS A 19 12.74 1.74 -4.85
CA CYS A 19 13.55 2.26 -5.94
C CYS A 19 14.93 1.61 -5.84
N PRO A 20 15.12 0.43 -6.46
CA PRO A 20 16.36 -0.36 -6.29
C PRO A 20 17.60 0.43 -6.71
N THR A 21 17.49 1.29 -7.72
CA THR A 21 18.59 2.17 -8.16
C THR A 21 19.04 3.13 -7.07
N ASN A 22 18.10 3.78 -6.36
CA ASN A 22 18.44 4.73 -5.30
C ASN A 22 19.00 4.01 -4.05
N TRP A 23 18.56 2.78 -3.81
CA TRP A 23 19.00 1.98 -2.67
C TRP A 23 20.28 1.16 -2.94
N GLY A 24 20.78 1.18 -4.19
CA GLY A 24 21.95 0.40 -4.57
C GLY A 24 21.76 -1.11 -4.45
N MET A 25 20.52 -1.60 -4.56
CA MET A 25 20.17 -3.01 -4.42
C MET A 25 19.72 -3.61 -5.74
N ALA A 26 19.88 -4.93 -5.90
CA ALA A 26 19.26 -5.62 -7.03
C ALA A 26 17.72 -5.53 -6.89
N PRO A 27 16.97 -5.47 -8.01
CA PRO A 27 15.50 -5.35 -7.97
C PRO A 27 14.82 -6.41 -7.10
N ILE A 28 15.27 -7.67 -7.17
CA ILE A 28 14.70 -8.77 -6.38
C ILE A 28 14.99 -8.60 -4.89
N GLU A 29 16.23 -8.24 -4.53
CA GLU A 29 16.62 -8.02 -3.12
C GLU A 29 15.83 -6.86 -2.51
N ALA A 30 15.61 -5.78 -3.25
CA ALA A 30 14.80 -4.66 -2.80
C ALA A 30 13.35 -5.09 -2.51
N MET A 31 12.77 -5.97 -3.34
CA MET A 31 11.41 -6.51 -3.10
C MET A 31 11.36 -7.38 -1.84
N THR A 32 12.33 -8.28 -1.65
CA THR A 32 12.43 -9.08 -0.42
C THR A 32 12.57 -8.18 0.82
N TRP A 33 13.39 -7.13 0.75
CA TRP A 33 13.53 -6.18 1.85
C TRP A 33 12.22 -5.46 2.17
N LEU A 34 11.44 -5.06 1.16
CA LEU A 34 10.12 -4.46 1.33
C LEU A 34 9.18 -5.42 2.07
N GLU A 35 9.16 -6.69 1.70
CA GLU A 35 8.31 -7.71 2.33
C GLU A 35 8.68 -7.93 3.81
N GLU A 36 9.97 -8.00 4.11
CA GLU A 36 10.48 -8.31 5.45
C GLU A 36 10.49 -7.11 6.41
N ASN A 37 10.65 -5.89 5.89
CA ASN A 37 10.88 -4.69 6.72
C ASN A 37 9.81 -3.62 6.56
N MET A 38 9.34 -3.39 5.33
CA MET A 38 8.43 -2.28 5.03
C MET A 38 6.96 -2.68 5.23
N ILE A 39 6.53 -3.85 4.79
CA ILE A 39 5.14 -4.33 4.99
C ILE A 39 4.78 -4.44 6.48
N PRO A 40 5.65 -4.96 7.38
CA PRO A 40 5.32 -5.01 8.81
C PRO A 40 5.17 -3.62 9.45
N TYR A 41 5.88 -2.63 8.91
CA TYR A 41 5.82 -1.26 9.40
C TYR A 41 4.65 -0.46 8.79
N TYR A 42 4.39 -0.67 7.49
CA TYR A 42 3.27 -0.11 6.74
C TYR A 42 2.35 -1.26 6.30
N PRO A 43 1.45 -1.72 7.18
CA PRO A 43 0.60 -2.87 6.89
C PRO A 43 -0.22 -2.62 5.63
N LEU A 44 -0.39 -3.65 4.82
CA LEU A 44 -1.24 -3.57 3.64
C LEU A 44 -2.67 -3.92 4.04
N GLY A 45 -3.65 -3.21 3.47
CA GLY A 45 -5.06 -3.50 3.72
C GLY A 45 -5.97 -2.30 3.48
N GLU A 46 -7.22 -2.46 3.90
CA GLU A 46 -8.25 -1.44 3.79
C GLU A 46 -8.47 -0.76 5.15
N PHE A 47 -7.92 0.44 5.28
CA PHE A 47 -7.94 1.16 6.55
C PHE A 47 -9.27 1.84 6.86
N ARG A 48 -10.05 2.20 5.83
CA ARG A 48 -11.31 2.93 5.98
C ARG A 48 -12.28 2.55 4.87
N THR A 49 -13.52 2.30 5.27
CA THR A 49 -14.65 2.06 4.36
C THR A 49 -15.78 3.05 4.64
N PRO A 50 -16.70 3.26 3.68
CA PRO A 50 -17.89 4.09 3.89
C PRO A 50 -18.77 3.67 5.09
N GLU A 51 -18.76 2.39 5.47
CA GLU A 51 -19.54 1.87 6.60
C GLU A 51 -18.93 2.16 7.98
N GLY A 52 -17.73 2.77 8.05
CA GLY A 52 -17.17 3.29 9.31
C GLY A 52 -15.86 2.68 9.83
N GLY A 53 -15.10 1.91 9.03
CA GLY A 53 -13.73 1.44 9.33
C GLY A 53 -13.61 0.36 10.43
N ALA A 54 -12.60 -0.51 10.51
CA ALA A 54 -11.48 -0.84 9.64
C ALA A 54 -11.60 -2.33 9.24
N SER A 55 -11.42 -2.66 7.97
CA SER A 55 -11.28 -4.03 7.47
C SER A 55 -9.80 -4.38 7.40
N ASN A 56 -9.25 -4.83 8.52
CA ASN A 56 -8.06 -5.68 8.45
C ASN A 56 -8.59 -7.05 7.98
N GLY A 57 -8.39 -7.34 6.69
CA GLY A 57 -8.83 -8.59 6.05
C GLY A 57 -8.41 -9.84 6.79
#